data_AF-A0A5C9ABU0-F1
#
_entry.id   AF-A0A5C9ABU0-F1
#
_cell.length_a   1.000
_cell.length_b   1.000
_cell.length_c   1.000
_cell.angle_alpha   90.00
_cell.angle_beta   90.00
_cell.angle_gamma   90.00
#
_symmetry.space_group_name_H-M   'P 1'
#
loop_
_entity.id
_entity.type
_entity.pdbx_description
1 polymer ?
#
loop_
_entity_poly.entity_id
_entity_poly.type
_entity_poly.pdbx_seq_one_letter_code
_entity_poly.pdbx_strand_id
1 'polypeptide(L)'
;LLQRYMALAGGYTGHLGDYSTGAAQAIMPYVVGGSEVYQQQTSWPLVLEHSDVVVLWSANPLNTLKIAWNASDEQGLSYFSALRDSGKKLICIDPMRSETVDFFGDKMEWVAPHMGTDVALMLGIAHTLVENGWHDEAFLARCTTGYAVFASYLLGESDGIAKTAEWAAEICGVGAAKIRELAAIFHQNTTMLMAGWGMQRQQFGEQKHWMIVTLAAMLGQIGTPGGGFGLSYHFANGGNPTRRSAVLSSMQGSLPGGCDAVDKIPVARIVEA
;
A
#
# COMPACT_ATOMS: atom_id res chain seq x y z
N LEU A 1 -18.06 24.40 3.25
CA LEU A 1 -19.09 25.47 3.19
C LEU A 1 -20.39 25.02 2.53
N LEU A 2 -20.35 24.34 1.37
CA LEU A 2 -21.57 23.81 0.72
C LEU A 2 -22.37 22.85 1.62
N GLN A 3 -21.71 21.84 2.22
CA GLN A 3 -22.36 20.92 3.17
C GLN A 3 -23.00 21.64 4.35
N ARG A 4 -22.33 22.68 4.87
CA ARG A 4 -22.84 23.52 5.95
C ARG A 4 -24.10 24.27 5.55
N TYR A 5 -24.12 24.84 4.33
CA TYR A 5 -25.31 25.49 3.78
C TYR A 5 -26.47 24.49 3.63
N MET A 6 -26.21 23.32 3.06
CA MET A 6 -27.24 22.30 2.86
C MET A 6 -27.78 21.74 4.19
N ALA A 7 -26.93 21.57 5.20
CA ALA A 7 -27.33 21.17 6.54
C ALA A 7 -28.28 22.19 7.21
N LEU A 8 -28.07 23.49 6.95
CA LEU A 8 -28.97 24.55 7.40
C LEU A 8 -30.26 24.65 6.57
N ALA A 9 -30.22 24.21 5.30
CA ALA A 9 -31.33 24.29 4.37
C ALA A 9 -32.30 23.09 4.43
N GLY A 10 -32.09 22.14 5.36
CA GLY A 10 -32.97 20.99 5.56
C GLY A 10 -32.35 19.62 5.25
N GLY A 11 -31.04 19.55 4.99
CA GLY A 11 -30.30 18.30 4.76
C GLY A 11 -29.98 18.03 3.29
N TYR A 12 -29.26 16.94 3.04
CA TYR A 12 -28.82 16.52 1.69
C TYR A 12 -28.49 15.02 1.65
N THR A 13 -28.39 14.44 0.45
CA THR A 13 -27.77 13.13 0.24
C THR A 13 -26.25 13.30 0.12
N GLY A 14 -25.51 12.67 1.03
CA GLY A 14 -24.05 12.69 1.08
C GLY A 14 -23.42 11.58 0.25
N HIS A 15 -22.11 11.40 0.43
CA HIS A 15 -21.36 10.37 -0.23
C HIS A 15 -20.41 9.63 0.72
N LEU A 16 -20.02 8.41 0.35
CA LEU A 16 -19.11 7.55 1.10
C LEU A 16 -17.90 7.16 0.24
N GLY A 17 -16.71 7.27 0.83
CA GLY A 17 -15.43 7.02 0.17
C GLY A 17 -15.04 8.15 -0.79
N ASP A 18 -13.99 7.89 -1.56
CA ASP A 18 -13.44 8.79 -2.56
C ASP A 18 -12.92 8.00 -3.78
N TYR A 19 -12.67 8.70 -4.89
CA TYR A 19 -12.11 8.09 -6.10
C TYR A 19 -10.64 7.69 -5.97
N SER A 20 -9.96 8.10 -4.90
CA SER A 20 -8.53 7.86 -4.71
C SER A 20 -8.27 6.48 -4.11
N THR A 21 -9.03 6.09 -3.08
CA THR A 21 -8.75 4.92 -2.23
C THR A 21 -9.98 4.05 -1.94
N GLY A 22 -11.04 4.18 -2.74
CA GLY A 22 -12.34 3.55 -2.48
C GLY A 22 -12.31 2.06 -2.15
N ALA A 23 -11.48 1.25 -2.82
CA ALA A 23 -11.38 -0.18 -2.53
C ALA A 23 -10.53 -0.43 -1.27
N ALA A 24 -9.37 0.23 -1.13
CA ALA A 24 -8.50 0.08 0.04
C ALA A 24 -9.20 0.52 1.34
N GLN A 25 -9.93 1.63 1.33
CA GLN A 25 -10.72 2.10 2.48
C GLN A 25 -11.84 1.14 2.88
N ALA A 26 -12.36 0.35 1.93
CA ALA A 26 -13.38 -0.64 2.21
C ALA A 26 -12.79 -1.89 2.88
N ILE A 27 -11.64 -2.38 2.42
CA ILE A 27 -11.07 -3.65 2.90
C ILE A 27 -10.17 -3.49 4.13
N MET A 28 -9.37 -2.43 4.24
CA MET A 28 -8.38 -2.28 5.32
C MET A 28 -8.98 -2.30 6.74
N PRO A 29 -10.17 -1.74 7.02
CA PRO A 29 -10.78 -1.86 8.34
C PRO A 29 -11.05 -3.30 8.79
N TYR A 30 -11.26 -4.23 7.85
CA TYR A 30 -11.45 -5.65 8.14
C TYR A 30 -10.13 -6.41 8.31
N VAL A 31 -9.02 -5.89 7.75
CA VAL A 31 -7.71 -6.56 7.76
C VAL A 31 -6.85 -6.08 8.92
N VAL A 32 -6.78 -4.76 9.14
CA VAL A 32 -5.88 -4.13 10.13
C VAL A 32 -6.60 -3.21 11.13
N GLY A 33 -7.93 -3.13 11.07
CA GLY A 33 -8.74 -2.35 12.02
C GLY A 33 -8.72 -0.83 11.80
N GLY A 34 -8.02 -0.35 10.78
CA GLY A 34 -7.92 1.05 10.38
C GLY A 34 -8.01 1.24 8.87
N SER A 35 -8.08 2.49 8.40
CA SER A 35 -8.09 2.77 6.96
C SER A 35 -6.70 2.64 6.32
N GLU A 36 -5.63 2.86 7.08
CA GLU A 36 -4.21 2.94 6.70
C GLU A 36 -3.85 4.01 5.66
N VAL A 37 -4.62 4.13 4.58
CA VAL A 37 -4.32 4.99 3.42
C VAL A 37 -4.18 6.47 3.75
N TYR A 38 -4.80 6.96 4.83
CA TYR A 38 -4.67 8.36 5.27
C TYR A 38 -4.07 8.49 6.67
N GLN A 39 -3.43 7.44 7.17
CA GLN A 39 -2.77 7.45 8.47
C GLN A 39 -1.30 7.83 8.34
N GLN A 40 -0.71 8.26 9.45
CA GLN A 40 0.71 8.54 9.49
C GLN A 40 1.52 7.26 9.31
N GLN A 41 2.53 7.31 8.45
CA GLN A 41 3.42 6.18 8.19
C GLN A 41 4.63 6.22 9.13
N THR A 42 5.38 5.12 9.20
CA THR A 42 6.70 5.11 9.84
C THR A 42 7.55 6.25 9.28
N SER A 43 8.19 7.01 10.17
CA SER A 43 8.83 8.26 9.75
C SER A 43 10.03 8.00 8.83
N TRP A 44 10.27 8.89 7.87
CA TRP A 44 11.39 8.81 6.94
C TRP A 44 12.76 8.64 7.63
N PRO A 45 13.07 9.33 8.74
CA PRO A 45 14.32 9.07 9.46
C PRO A 45 14.49 7.59 9.87
N LEU A 46 13.43 6.94 10.37
CA LEU A 46 13.49 5.53 10.76
C LEU A 46 13.64 4.61 9.55
N VAL A 47 12.98 4.92 8.44
CA VAL A 47 13.15 4.16 7.17
C VAL A 47 14.59 4.31 6.66
N LEU A 48 15.14 5.52 6.65
CA LEU A 48 16.50 5.79 6.21
C LEU A 48 17.55 5.16 7.13
N GLU A 49 17.27 5.05 8.42
CA GLU A 49 18.18 4.44 9.39
C GLU A 49 18.14 2.91 9.35
N HIS A 50 16.95 2.31 9.25
CA HIS A 50 16.77 0.89 9.56
C HIS A 50 16.31 0.01 8.39
N SER A 51 15.76 0.54 7.30
CA SER A 51 15.41 -0.29 6.14
C SER A 51 16.67 -0.65 5.35
N ASP A 52 16.81 -1.90 4.96
CA ASP A 52 17.86 -2.37 4.04
C ASP A 52 17.36 -2.33 2.59
N VAL A 53 16.07 -2.66 2.41
CA VAL A 53 15.37 -2.65 1.12
C VAL A 53 14.13 -1.76 1.20
N VAL A 54 13.95 -0.89 0.19
CA VAL A 54 12.72 -0.14 0.00
C VAL A 54 12.11 -0.50 -1.35
N VAL A 55 10.87 -0.97 -1.32
CA VAL A 55 10.10 -1.36 -2.50
C VAL A 55 9.01 -0.33 -2.74
N LEU A 56 9.04 0.33 -3.90
CA LEU A 56 7.94 1.15 -4.39
C LEU A 56 7.05 0.27 -5.28
N TRP A 57 5.83 0.00 -4.85
CA TRP A 57 4.89 -0.86 -5.57
C TRP A 57 3.71 -0.04 -6.08
N SER A 58 3.53 0.05 -7.40
CA SER A 58 2.48 0.87 -8.03
C SER A 58 2.47 2.33 -7.57
N ALA A 59 3.66 2.92 -7.34
CA ALA A 59 3.83 4.25 -6.76
C ALA A 59 4.77 5.13 -7.60
N ASN A 60 4.34 6.38 -7.83
CA ASN A 60 5.12 7.39 -8.55
C ASN A 60 5.27 8.70 -7.73
N PRO A 61 5.97 8.65 -6.59
CA PRO A 61 6.09 9.75 -5.62
C PRO A 61 6.67 11.03 -6.21
N LEU A 62 7.57 10.98 -7.19
CA LEU A 62 8.16 12.19 -7.81
C LEU A 62 7.12 13.01 -8.59
N ASN A 63 6.02 12.38 -9.00
CA ASN A 63 4.86 13.08 -9.55
C ASN A 63 3.91 13.55 -8.45
N THR A 64 3.53 12.62 -7.56
CA THR A 64 2.36 12.80 -6.70
C THR A 64 2.64 13.62 -5.44
N LEU A 65 3.90 13.69 -4.97
CA LEU A 65 4.27 14.45 -3.77
C LEU A 65 4.28 15.97 -3.95
N LYS A 66 4.20 16.46 -5.19
CA LYS A 66 4.07 17.89 -5.47
C LYS A 66 2.73 18.46 -5.00
N ILE A 67 1.75 17.59 -4.75
CA ILE A 67 0.40 17.94 -4.32
C ILE A 67 0.16 17.44 -2.89
N ALA A 68 -0.54 18.24 -2.11
CA ALA A 68 -1.03 17.87 -0.78
C ALA A 68 -2.51 18.31 -0.63
N TRP A 69 -3.19 17.73 0.37
CA TRP A 69 -4.55 18.17 0.72
C TRP A 69 -4.58 19.63 1.21
N ASN A 70 -3.54 20.04 1.93
CA ASN A 70 -3.31 21.41 2.34
C ASN A 70 -2.25 22.06 1.44
N ALA A 71 -1.61 23.15 1.89
CA ALA A 71 -0.42 23.68 1.24
C ALA A 71 0.72 22.65 1.28
N SER A 72 1.20 22.23 0.12
CA SER A 72 2.38 21.37 0.02
C SER A 72 3.63 22.19 0.33
N ASP A 73 4.50 21.64 1.17
CA ASP A 73 5.86 22.13 1.38
C ASP A 73 6.90 21.25 0.68
N GLU A 74 6.44 20.24 -0.07
CA GLU A 74 7.24 19.29 -0.86
C GLU A 74 8.37 18.57 -0.08
N GLN A 75 8.34 18.59 1.26
CA GLN A 75 9.39 18.02 2.09
C GLN A 75 9.63 16.53 1.79
N GLY A 76 8.59 15.79 1.38
CA GLY A 76 8.72 14.38 0.97
C GLY A 76 9.75 14.16 -0.14
N LEU A 77 9.88 15.08 -1.10
CA LEU A 77 10.85 14.98 -2.21
C LEU A 77 12.30 14.97 -1.70
N SER A 78 12.59 15.70 -0.62
CA SER A 78 13.92 15.71 -0.01
C SER A 78 14.30 14.35 0.58
N TYR A 79 13.32 13.63 1.15
CA TYR A 79 13.55 12.28 1.66
C TYR A 79 13.72 11.24 0.55
N PHE A 80 13.05 11.39 -0.59
CA PHE A 80 13.34 10.57 -1.78
C PHE A 80 14.75 10.83 -2.33
N SER A 81 15.25 12.06 -2.27
CA SER A 81 16.67 12.37 -2.55
C SER A 81 17.61 11.69 -1.57
N ALA A 82 17.32 11.77 -0.27
CA ALA A 82 18.11 11.08 0.75
C ALA A 82 18.08 9.55 0.57
N LEU A 83 16.92 8.98 0.21
CA LEU A 83 16.77 7.56 -0.08
C LEU A 83 17.64 7.14 -1.27
N ARG A 84 17.66 7.93 -2.34
CA ARG A 84 18.52 7.70 -3.51
C ARG A 84 20.01 7.67 -3.12
N ASP A 85 20.40 8.52 -2.19
CA ASP A 85 21.80 8.68 -1.80
C ASP A 85 22.19 7.80 -0.59
N SER A 86 21.26 7.00 -0.07
CA SER A 86 21.46 6.13 1.11
C SER A 86 22.26 4.85 0.84
N GLY A 87 22.41 4.43 -0.41
CA GLY A 87 23.06 3.16 -0.78
C GLY A 87 22.23 1.90 -0.50
N LYS A 88 20.96 2.05 -0.08
CA LYS A 88 20.02 0.94 0.13
C LYS A 88 19.63 0.27 -1.19
N LYS A 89 19.13 -0.97 -1.12
CA LYS A 89 18.55 -1.65 -2.29
C LYS A 89 17.17 -1.04 -2.57
N LEU A 90 16.99 -0.49 -3.76
CA LEU A 90 15.75 0.14 -4.17
C LEU A 90 15.12 -0.63 -5.32
N ILE A 91 13.83 -0.95 -5.19
CA ILE A 91 13.09 -1.72 -6.20
C ILE A 91 11.80 -0.98 -6.51
N CYS A 92 11.50 -0.78 -7.79
CA CYS A 92 10.20 -0.33 -8.26
C CYS A 92 9.48 -1.49 -8.96
N ILE A 93 8.30 -1.85 -8.46
CA ILE A 93 7.41 -2.81 -9.09
C ILE A 93 6.23 -2.04 -9.66
N ASP A 94 6.30 -1.77 -10.96
CA ASP A 94 5.29 -1.02 -11.69
C ASP A 94 5.35 -1.39 -13.18
N PRO A 95 4.22 -1.63 -13.86
CA PRO A 95 4.19 -1.84 -15.31
C PRO A 95 4.74 -0.65 -16.12
N MET A 96 4.69 0.56 -15.57
CA MET A 96 5.18 1.77 -16.20
C MET A 96 6.53 2.19 -15.62
N ARG A 97 7.52 2.40 -16.49
CA ARG A 97 8.78 3.04 -16.12
C ARG A 97 8.55 4.55 -15.93
N SER A 98 8.31 4.96 -14.68
CA SER A 98 7.94 6.33 -14.32
C SER A 98 9.15 7.27 -14.14
N GLU A 99 8.88 8.57 -14.01
CA GLU A 99 9.86 9.59 -13.66
C GLU A 99 10.49 9.35 -12.28
N THR A 100 9.83 8.60 -11.40
CA THR A 100 10.44 8.12 -10.15
C THR A 100 11.60 7.17 -10.46
N VAL A 101 11.41 6.22 -11.38
CA VAL A 101 12.48 5.30 -11.80
C VAL A 101 13.62 6.08 -12.46
N ASP A 102 13.31 7.07 -13.30
CA ASP A 102 14.33 7.94 -13.90
C ASP A 102 15.13 8.75 -12.87
N PHE A 103 14.46 9.26 -11.84
CA PHE A 103 15.10 10.00 -10.75
C PHE A 103 16.11 9.17 -9.96
N PHE A 104 15.79 7.89 -9.71
CA PHE A 104 16.69 6.97 -9.02
C PHE A 104 17.78 6.40 -9.94
N GLY A 105 17.54 6.36 -11.25
CA GLY A 105 18.52 5.94 -12.24
C GLY A 105 19.00 4.50 -12.03
N ASP A 106 20.31 4.30 -12.06
CA ASP A 106 20.99 3.01 -11.86
C ASP A 106 20.89 2.47 -10.44
N LYS A 107 20.49 3.30 -9.47
CA LYS A 107 20.34 2.91 -8.06
C LYS A 107 19.03 2.17 -7.76
N MET A 108 18.08 2.16 -8.68
CA MET A 108 16.80 1.48 -8.54
C MET A 108 16.60 0.43 -9.61
N GLU A 109 16.26 -0.77 -9.17
CA GLU A 109 15.86 -1.84 -10.06
C GLU A 109 14.37 -1.68 -10.42
N TRP A 110 14.05 -1.78 -11.70
CA TRP A 110 12.67 -1.75 -12.18
C TRP A 110 12.21 -3.16 -12.59
N VAL A 111 11.13 -3.62 -11.97
CA VAL A 111 10.45 -4.88 -12.26
C VAL A 111 9.07 -4.56 -12.82
N ALA A 112 8.80 -5.00 -14.04
CA ALA A 112 7.59 -4.64 -14.79
C ALA A 112 6.64 -5.84 -14.92
N PRO A 113 5.69 -6.05 -13.99
CA PRO A 113 4.63 -7.02 -14.19
C PRO A 113 3.62 -6.53 -15.25
N HIS A 114 2.81 -7.44 -15.80
CA HIS A 114 1.64 -7.08 -16.59
C HIS A 114 0.63 -6.29 -15.74
N MET A 115 -0.07 -5.34 -16.36
CA MET A 115 -1.09 -4.52 -15.70
C MET A 115 -2.13 -5.39 -14.96
N GLY A 116 -2.35 -5.11 -13.67
CA GLY A 116 -3.39 -5.77 -12.87
C GLY A 116 -3.06 -7.18 -12.36
N THR A 117 -1.81 -7.63 -12.54
CA THR A 117 -1.35 -8.98 -12.15
C THR A 117 -0.53 -9.01 -10.86
N ASP A 118 -0.51 -7.90 -10.11
CA ASP A 118 0.27 -7.73 -8.88
C ASP A 118 -0.01 -8.82 -7.84
N VAL A 119 -1.28 -9.24 -7.69
CA VAL A 119 -1.66 -10.29 -6.74
C VAL A 119 -1.02 -11.64 -7.10
N ALA A 120 -0.93 -11.98 -8.40
CA ALA A 120 -0.25 -13.19 -8.84
C ALA A 120 1.25 -13.15 -8.52
N LEU A 121 1.90 -12.00 -8.76
CA LEU A 121 3.30 -11.77 -8.39
C LEU A 121 3.50 -11.94 -6.86
N MET A 122 2.66 -11.30 -6.04
CA MET A 122 2.74 -11.42 -4.58
C MET A 122 2.49 -12.85 -4.09
N LEU A 123 1.56 -13.59 -4.70
CA LEU A 123 1.32 -15.00 -4.38
C LEU A 123 2.52 -15.88 -4.75
N GLY A 124 3.17 -15.66 -5.89
CA GLY A 124 4.40 -16.37 -6.26
C GLY A 124 5.55 -16.10 -5.29
N ILE A 125 5.70 -14.86 -4.82
CA ILE A 125 6.66 -14.50 -3.76
C ILE A 125 6.30 -15.21 -2.46
N ALA A 126 5.05 -15.12 -2.03
CA ALA A 126 4.56 -15.75 -0.80
C ALA A 126 4.74 -17.28 -0.81
N HIS A 127 4.41 -17.95 -1.92
CA HIS A 127 4.62 -19.38 -2.07
C HIS A 127 6.11 -19.74 -1.95
N THR A 128 6.99 -18.95 -2.57
CA THR A 128 8.44 -19.15 -2.45
C THR A 128 8.90 -19.02 -0.99
N LEU A 129 8.34 -18.07 -0.22
CA LEU A 129 8.63 -17.95 1.22
C LEU A 129 8.21 -19.21 1.99
N VAL A 130 7.07 -19.82 1.65
CA VAL A 130 6.60 -21.05 2.31
C VAL A 130 7.47 -22.25 1.92
N GLU A 131 7.74 -22.43 0.63
CA GLU A 131 8.54 -23.54 0.10
C GLU A 131 9.95 -23.59 0.74
N ASN A 132 10.53 -22.43 1.07
CA ASN A 132 11.85 -22.32 1.67
C ASN A 132 11.85 -22.20 3.21
N GLY A 133 10.67 -22.20 3.86
CA GLY A 133 10.56 -22.02 5.31
C GLY A 133 11.00 -20.62 5.79
N TRP A 134 10.81 -19.59 4.95
CA TRP A 134 11.26 -18.21 5.18
C TRP A 134 10.17 -17.29 5.75
N HIS A 135 8.93 -17.77 5.86
CA HIS A 135 7.85 -16.99 6.47
C HIS A 135 7.92 -17.07 8.00
N ASP A 136 7.60 -15.97 8.69
CA ASP A 136 7.65 -15.89 10.15
C ASP A 136 6.40 -16.53 10.77
N GLU A 137 6.47 -17.84 11.00
CA GLU A 137 5.40 -18.61 11.65
C GLU A 137 5.02 -18.06 13.03
N ALA A 138 5.97 -17.50 13.78
CA ALA A 138 5.72 -16.99 15.12
C ALA A 138 4.95 -15.66 15.08
N PHE A 139 5.26 -14.77 14.14
CA PHE A 139 4.45 -13.58 13.87
C PHE A 139 3.05 -13.96 13.40
N LEU A 140 2.95 -14.87 12.42
CA LEU A 140 1.66 -15.32 11.89
C LEU A 140 0.77 -15.90 12.99
N ALA A 141 1.31 -16.74 13.87
CA ALA A 141 0.57 -17.33 14.98
C ALA A 141 0.13 -16.30 16.04
N ARG A 142 0.94 -15.28 16.31
CA ARG A 142 0.70 -14.32 17.41
C ARG A 142 -0.11 -13.09 16.98
N CYS A 143 0.01 -12.66 15.73
CA CYS A 143 -0.47 -11.37 15.24
C CYS A 143 -1.51 -11.47 14.11
N THR A 144 -1.84 -12.68 13.64
CA THR A 144 -2.80 -12.85 12.54
C THR A 144 -3.87 -13.89 12.86
N THR A 145 -4.90 -13.94 12.02
CA THR A 145 -5.91 -15.00 12.03
C THR A 145 -6.17 -15.46 10.58
N GLY A 146 -6.52 -16.73 10.40
CA GLY A 146 -6.87 -17.29 9.09
C GLY A 146 -5.68 -17.71 8.21
N TYR A 147 -4.43 -17.63 8.68
CA TYR A 147 -3.26 -18.02 7.87
C TYR A 147 -3.33 -19.46 7.35
N ALA A 148 -3.79 -20.42 8.15
CA ALA A 148 -3.94 -21.82 7.71
C ALA A 148 -4.86 -21.97 6.49
N VAL A 149 -5.95 -21.18 6.42
CA VAL A 149 -6.87 -21.18 5.26
C VAL A 149 -6.17 -20.60 4.04
N PHE A 150 -5.44 -19.49 4.22
CA PHE A 150 -4.66 -18.87 3.15
C PHE A 150 -3.54 -19.79 2.63
N ALA A 151 -2.79 -20.43 3.52
CA ALA A 151 -1.72 -21.36 3.16
C ALA A 151 -2.26 -22.55 2.35
N SER A 152 -3.41 -23.10 2.72
CA SER A 152 -4.06 -24.18 1.97
C SER A 152 -4.39 -23.77 0.51
N TYR A 153 -4.84 -22.54 0.29
CA TYR A 153 -5.02 -21.97 -1.06
C TYR A 153 -3.69 -21.71 -1.78
N LEU A 154 -2.71 -21.17 -1.08
CA LEU A 154 -1.40 -20.84 -1.62
C LEU A 154 -0.68 -22.10 -2.13
N LEU A 155 -0.75 -23.18 -1.37
CA LEU A 155 -0.14 -24.49 -1.68
C LEU A 155 -0.98 -25.33 -2.65
N GLY A 156 -2.18 -24.88 -3.02
CA GLY A 156 -3.06 -25.58 -3.96
C GLY A 156 -3.81 -26.75 -3.34
N GLU A 157 -3.83 -26.90 -2.03
CA GLU A 157 -4.58 -27.96 -1.34
C GLU A 157 -6.10 -27.74 -1.47
N SER A 158 -6.55 -26.48 -1.47
CA SER A 158 -7.98 -26.16 -1.54
C SER A 158 -8.55 -26.14 -2.95
N ASP A 159 -7.72 -25.93 -3.98
CA ASP A 159 -8.16 -25.73 -5.38
C ASP A 159 -7.40 -26.53 -6.44
N GLY A 160 -6.39 -27.31 -6.03
CA GLY A 160 -5.57 -28.15 -6.92
C GLY A 160 -4.44 -27.41 -7.64
N ILE A 161 -4.24 -26.11 -7.40
CA ILE A 161 -3.26 -25.29 -8.13
C ILE A 161 -2.32 -24.60 -7.16
N ALA A 162 -1.08 -25.10 -7.02
CA ALA A 162 -0.07 -24.41 -6.23
C ALA A 162 0.32 -23.08 -6.88
N LYS A 163 0.40 -22.01 -6.08
CA LYS A 163 0.69 -20.64 -6.55
C LYS A 163 2.19 -20.40 -6.69
N THR A 164 2.88 -21.31 -7.39
CA THR A 164 4.34 -21.32 -7.55
C THR A 164 4.87 -20.07 -8.26
N ALA A 165 6.18 -19.86 -8.22
CA ALA A 165 6.83 -18.80 -9.00
C ALA A 165 6.62 -18.99 -10.51
N GLU A 166 6.56 -20.23 -11.01
CA GLU A 166 6.23 -20.55 -12.41
C GLU A 166 4.80 -20.14 -12.75
N TRP A 167 3.83 -20.52 -11.92
CA TRP A 167 2.43 -20.12 -12.08
C TRP A 167 2.28 -18.59 -12.11
N ALA A 168 2.95 -17.90 -11.18
CA ALA A 168 2.92 -16.44 -11.13
C ALA A 168 3.58 -15.82 -12.36
N ALA A 169 4.69 -16.38 -12.85
CA ALA A 169 5.41 -15.87 -14.02
C ALA A 169 4.57 -15.93 -15.30
N GLU A 170 3.79 -17.00 -15.50
CA GLU A 170 2.88 -17.11 -16.65
C GLU A 170 1.82 -16.00 -16.67
N ILE A 171 1.35 -15.59 -15.50
CA ILE A 171 0.31 -14.55 -15.37
C ILE A 171 0.92 -13.15 -15.44
N CYS A 172 1.91 -12.87 -14.60
CA CYS A 172 2.43 -11.52 -14.39
C CYS A 172 3.55 -11.13 -15.36
N GLY A 173 4.12 -12.06 -16.11
CA GLY A 173 5.21 -11.77 -17.06
C GLY A 173 6.58 -11.53 -16.41
N VAL A 174 6.68 -11.53 -15.08
CA VAL A 174 7.97 -11.50 -14.36
C VAL A 174 8.52 -12.92 -14.26
N GLY A 175 9.73 -13.15 -14.77
CA GLY A 175 10.32 -14.49 -14.78
C GLY A 175 10.43 -15.12 -13.38
N ALA A 176 10.17 -16.42 -13.27
CA ALA A 176 10.12 -17.14 -11.99
C ALA A 176 11.42 -17.01 -11.16
N ALA A 177 12.58 -16.90 -11.81
CA ALA A 177 13.85 -16.65 -11.14
C ALA A 177 13.86 -15.29 -10.41
N LYS A 178 13.32 -14.24 -11.04
CA LYS A 178 13.18 -12.90 -10.42
C LYS A 178 12.18 -12.93 -9.27
N ILE A 179 11.09 -13.67 -9.39
CA ILE A 179 10.11 -13.85 -8.31
C ILE A 179 10.78 -14.48 -7.08
N ARG A 180 11.57 -15.54 -7.27
CA ARG A 180 12.33 -16.17 -6.19
C ARG A 180 13.40 -15.25 -5.59
N GLU A 181 14.08 -14.49 -6.43
CA GLU A 181 15.05 -13.48 -6.01
C GLU A 181 14.40 -12.42 -5.12
N LEU A 182 13.22 -11.89 -5.51
CA LEU A 182 12.47 -10.94 -4.69
C LEU A 182 12.10 -11.54 -3.33
N ALA A 183 11.63 -12.79 -3.29
CA ALA A 183 11.32 -13.48 -2.03
C ALA A 183 12.56 -13.61 -1.13
N ALA A 184 13.70 -13.99 -1.69
CA ALA A 184 14.96 -14.10 -0.95
C ALA A 184 15.42 -12.73 -0.41
N ILE A 185 15.39 -11.69 -1.25
CA ILE A 185 15.75 -10.32 -0.86
C ILE A 185 14.85 -9.86 0.29
N PHE A 186 13.53 -10.03 0.18
CA PHE A 186 12.59 -9.53 1.19
C PHE A 186 12.74 -10.25 2.53
N HIS A 187 13.00 -11.55 2.51
CA HIS A 187 13.23 -12.34 3.72
C HIS A 187 14.55 -12.00 4.42
N GLN A 188 15.64 -11.87 3.65
CA GLN A 188 17.00 -11.71 4.20
C GLN A 188 17.29 -10.31 4.77
N ASN A 189 16.40 -9.34 4.53
CA ASN A 189 16.65 -7.94 4.78
C ASN A 189 15.45 -7.26 5.45
N THR A 190 15.70 -6.19 6.19
CA THR A 190 14.63 -5.32 6.69
C THR A 190 13.99 -4.58 5.51
N THR A 191 12.76 -4.95 5.17
CA THR A 191 12.08 -4.56 3.94
C THR A 191 10.87 -3.68 4.23
N MET A 192 10.84 -2.50 3.60
CA MET A 192 9.68 -1.60 3.61
C MET A 192 8.93 -1.68 2.29
N LEU A 193 7.70 -2.21 2.32
CA LEU A 193 6.80 -2.28 1.17
C LEU A 193 5.94 -1.01 1.08
N MET A 194 6.31 -0.08 0.20
CA MET A 194 5.57 1.18 -0.02
C MET A 194 4.63 1.04 -1.21
N ALA A 195 3.34 0.82 -0.94
CA ALA A 195 2.34 0.63 -1.98
C ALA A 195 1.61 1.92 -2.33
N GLY A 196 1.45 2.19 -3.63
CA GLY A 196 0.65 3.28 -4.15
C GLY A 196 -0.85 2.95 -4.26
N TRP A 197 -1.65 3.95 -4.62
CA TRP A 197 -3.11 3.77 -4.79
C TRP A 197 -3.55 3.45 -6.22
N GLY A 198 -2.61 3.35 -7.17
CA GLY A 198 -2.91 3.05 -8.58
C GLY A 198 -3.58 1.69 -8.76
N MET A 199 -2.93 0.63 -8.26
CA MET A 199 -3.34 -0.77 -8.46
C MET A 199 -4.72 -1.14 -7.89
N GLN A 200 -5.27 -0.39 -6.93
CA GLN A 200 -6.60 -0.66 -6.39
C GLN A 200 -7.75 0.03 -7.15
N ARG A 201 -7.46 0.97 -8.06
CA ARG A 201 -8.50 1.63 -8.89
C ARG A 201 -8.84 0.79 -10.12
N GLN A 202 -9.15 -0.47 -9.90
CA GLN A 202 -9.37 -1.50 -10.92
C GLN A 202 -10.36 -2.54 -10.37
N GLN A 203 -10.90 -3.40 -11.24
CA GLN A 203 -11.74 -4.52 -10.81
C GLN A 203 -11.00 -5.38 -9.78
N PHE A 204 -11.70 -5.79 -8.71
CA PHE A 204 -11.14 -6.52 -7.56
C PHE A 204 -10.01 -5.75 -6.85
N GLY A 205 -10.11 -4.42 -6.79
CA GLY A 205 -9.09 -3.51 -6.23
C GLY A 205 -8.68 -3.84 -4.79
N GLU A 206 -9.61 -4.37 -4.01
CA GLU A 206 -9.46 -4.74 -2.60
C GLU A 206 -8.34 -5.78 -2.39
N GLN A 207 -8.16 -6.68 -3.37
CA GLN A 207 -7.23 -7.80 -3.28
C GLN A 207 -5.77 -7.34 -3.23
N LYS A 208 -5.44 -6.20 -3.83
CA LYS A 208 -4.05 -5.74 -4.01
C LYS A 208 -3.46 -5.32 -2.67
N HIS A 209 -4.13 -4.41 -1.97
CA HIS A 209 -3.68 -3.96 -0.65
C HIS A 209 -3.85 -5.04 0.41
N TRP A 210 -4.89 -5.88 0.33
CA TRP A 210 -5.00 -7.02 1.23
C TRP A 210 -3.80 -7.97 1.08
N MET A 211 -3.42 -8.31 -0.15
CA MET A 211 -2.27 -9.19 -0.39
C MET A 211 -0.93 -8.56 0.01
N ILE A 212 -0.75 -7.23 -0.12
CA ILE A 212 0.43 -6.53 0.42
C ILE A 212 0.55 -6.73 1.93
N VAL A 213 -0.55 -6.58 2.67
CA VAL A 213 -0.56 -6.77 4.14
C VAL A 213 -0.29 -8.23 4.48
N THR A 214 -0.88 -9.18 3.75
CA THR A 214 -0.61 -10.62 3.93
C THR A 214 0.86 -10.94 3.71
N LEU A 215 1.47 -10.43 2.64
CA LEU A 215 2.89 -10.63 2.36
C LEU A 215 3.78 -10.00 3.45
N ALA A 216 3.47 -8.78 3.90
CA ALA A 216 4.19 -8.13 4.99
C ALA A 216 4.07 -8.90 6.31
N ALA A 217 2.91 -9.49 6.59
CA ALA A 217 2.70 -10.35 7.76
C ALA A 217 3.48 -11.66 7.67
N MET A 218 3.56 -12.27 6.48
CA MET A 218 4.41 -13.45 6.25
C MET A 218 5.90 -13.16 6.44
N LEU A 219 6.35 -11.95 6.11
CA LEU A 219 7.74 -11.53 6.39
C LEU A 219 7.99 -11.26 7.88
N GLY A 220 6.95 -11.06 8.70
CA GLY A 220 7.06 -10.87 10.15
C GLY A 220 7.60 -9.50 10.58
N GLN A 221 7.77 -8.56 9.66
CA GLN A 221 8.46 -7.28 9.91
C GLN A 221 7.51 -6.12 10.25
N ILE A 222 6.20 -6.36 10.35
CA ILE A 222 5.23 -5.32 10.72
C ILE A 222 5.51 -4.87 12.17
N GLY A 223 5.77 -3.57 12.34
CA GLY A 223 6.03 -2.95 13.64
C GLY A 223 7.50 -2.85 14.02
N THR A 224 8.43 -3.34 13.20
CA THR A 224 9.86 -3.10 13.39
C THR A 224 10.27 -1.72 12.83
N PRO A 225 11.35 -1.10 13.33
CA PRO A 225 11.91 0.08 12.71
C PRO A 225 12.34 -0.22 11.27
N GLY A 226 11.73 0.44 10.28
CA GLY A 226 12.09 0.29 8.87
C GLY A 226 11.53 -0.96 8.16
N GLY A 227 10.77 -1.82 8.83
CA GLY A 227 10.12 -2.98 8.23
C GLY A 227 8.59 -2.86 8.11
N GLY A 228 8.00 -3.73 7.30
CA GLY A 228 6.54 -3.83 7.15
C GLY A 228 6.04 -3.19 5.86
N PHE A 229 4.92 -2.47 5.95
CA PHE A 229 4.29 -1.83 4.79
C PHE A 229 3.86 -0.40 5.10
N GLY A 230 3.69 0.39 4.03
CA GLY A 230 3.05 1.70 4.11
C GLY A 230 2.29 2.02 2.83
N LEU A 231 1.11 2.62 2.99
CA LEU A 231 0.17 2.85 1.90
C LEU A 231 0.11 4.31 1.44
N SER A 232 0.84 5.24 2.05
CA SER A 232 0.65 6.68 1.78
C SER A 232 1.93 7.51 1.61
N TYR A 233 3.11 6.88 1.55
CA TYR A 233 4.40 7.59 1.32
C TYR A 233 4.45 8.44 0.04
N HIS A 234 3.59 8.15 -0.94
CA HIS A 234 3.51 8.86 -2.21
C HIS A 234 2.53 10.04 -2.19
N PHE A 235 1.76 10.24 -1.11
CA PHE A 235 0.72 11.26 -1.01
C PHE A 235 0.98 12.20 0.15
N ALA A 236 0.82 13.52 -0.08
CA ALA A 236 0.76 14.56 0.95
C ALA A 236 1.81 14.42 2.07
N ASN A 237 3.07 14.15 1.70
CA ASN A 237 4.19 14.01 2.63
C ASN A 237 4.09 12.84 3.63
N GLY A 238 3.44 11.73 3.25
CA GLY A 238 3.40 10.52 4.08
C GLY A 238 4.79 10.11 4.58
N GLY A 239 4.88 9.83 5.88
CA GLY A 239 6.14 9.50 6.55
C GLY A 239 6.97 10.71 7.01
N ASN A 240 6.60 11.95 6.68
CA ASN A 240 7.30 13.11 7.21
C ASN A 240 7.03 13.25 8.73
N PRO A 241 8.04 13.60 9.55
CA PRO A 241 7.83 13.80 10.98
C PRO A 241 6.73 14.84 11.26
N THR A 242 5.76 14.47 12.10
CA THR A 242 4.66 15.37 12.49
C THR A 242 5.20 16.55 13.31
N ARG A 243 4.82 17.77 12.92
CA ARG A 243 5.14 18.99 13.68
C ARG A 243 4.33 19.01 14.98
N ARG A 244 4.92 19.54 16.06
CA ARG A 244 4.23 19.76 17.36
C ARG A 244 3.34 21.03 17.39
N SER A 245 2.95 21.56 16.22
CA SER A 245 2.13 22.78 16.14
C SER A 245 0.65 22.47 16.35
N ALA A 246 -0.10 23.45 16.88
CA ALA A 246 -1.55 23.36 16.94
C ALA A 246 -2.13 23.28 15.51
N VAL A 247 -3.05 22.33 15.31
CA VAL A 247 -3.86 22.24 14.09
C VAL A 247 -5.08 23.14 14.30
N LEU A 248 -5.17 24.22 13.53
CA LEU A 248 -6.36 25.07 13.54
C LEU A 248 -7.56 24.28 13.01
N SER A 249 -8.66 24.31 13.74
CA SER A 249 -9.90 23.67 13.30
C SER A 249 -10.43 24.35 12.03
N SER A 250 -10.87 23.56 11.05
CA SER A 250 -11.56 24.08 9.87
C SER A 250 -13.03 24.38 10.17
N MET A 251 -13.66 25.24 9.36
CA MET A 251 -15.12 25.41 9.39
C MET A 251 -15.79 24.11 8.97
N GLN A 252 -16.37 23.40 9.94
CA GLN A 252 -17.00 22.10 9.71
C GLN A 252 -18.32 22.21 8.93
N GLY A 253 -18.60 21.15 8.17
CA GLY A 253 -19.87 20.96 7.46
C GLY A 253 -21.03 20.66 8.41
N SER A 254 -20.77 19.89 9.48
CA SER A 254 -21.76 19.59 10.52
C SER A 254 -21.89 20.74 11.52
N LEU A 255 -23.09 20.92 12.04
CA LEU A 255 -23.51 22.07 12.84
C LEU A 255 -24.40 21.61 13.99
N PRO A 256 -24.22 22.13 15.22
CA PRO A 256 -25.17 21.91 16.30
C PRO A 256 -26.58 22.36 15.86
N GLY A 257 -27.53 21.42 15.83
CA GLY A 257 -28.91 21.66 15.38
C GLY A 257 -29.14 21.67 13.86
N GLY A 258 -28.11 21.38 13.04
CA GLY A 258 -28.24 21.17 11.60
C GLY A 258 -28.64 19.73 11.27
N CYS A 259 -29.24 19.52 10.09
CA CYS A 259 -29.51 18.18 9.58
C CYS A 259 -28.29 17.65 8.82
N ASP A 260 -27.63 16.63 9.35
CA ASP A 260 -26.56 15.93 8.63
C ASP A 260 -27.12 15.18 7.39
N ALA A 261 -26.22 14.64 6.56
CA ALA A 261 -26.62 13.89 5.38
C ALA A 261 -27.59 12.74 5.74
N VAL A 262 -28.78 12.76 5.16
CA VAL A 262 -29.88 11.84 5.49
C VAL A 262 -29.56 10.43 5.02
N ASP A 263 -28.92 10.33 3.85
CA ASP A 263 -28.43 9.10 3.23
C ASP A 263 -27.06 9.35 2.59
N LYS A 264 -26.25 8.29 2.40
CA LYS A 264 -24.95 8.37 1.72
C LYS A 264 -24.86 7.35 0.59
N ILE A 265 -24.41 7.79 -0.58
CA ILE A 265 -24.15 6.92 -1.74
C ILE A 265 -22.64 6.67 -1.92
N PRO A 266 -22.19 5.46 -2.29
CA PRO A 266 -20.78 5.19 -2.51
C PRO A 266 -20.27 5.91 -3.77
N VAL A 267 -19.15 6.62 -3.67
CA VAL A 267 -18.59 7.44 -4.77
C VAL A 267 -17.93 6.60 -5.86
N ALA A 268 -17.21 5.55 -5.46
CA ALA A 268 -16.29 4.80 -6.32
C ALA A 268 -16.70 3.34 -6.52
N ARG A 269 -17.98 3.01 -6.33
CA ARG A 269 -18.50 1.65 -6.57
C ARG A 269 -19.11 1.60 -7.97
N ILE A 270 -18.54 0.79 -8.86
CA ILE A 270 -19.26 0.36 -10.06
C ILE A 270 -20.35 -0.57 -9.54
N VAL A 271 -21.60 -0.09 -9.56
CA VAL A 271 -22.76 -0.98 -9.44
C VAL A 271 -22.71 -1.89 -10.68
N GLU A 272 -22.52 -3.18 -10.46
CA GLU A 272 -22.81 -4.18 -11.48
C GLU A 272 -24.26 -3.94 -11.94
N ALA A 273 -24.43 -3.67 -13.23
CA ALA A 273 -25.70 -3.56 -13.91
C ALA A 273 -25.95 -4.83 -14.72
#